data_AF-A0A815Q495-F1
#
_entry.id   AF-A0A815Q495-F1
#
_cell.length_a   1.000
_cell.length_b   1.000
_cell.length_c   1.000
_cell.angle_alpha   90.00
_cell.angle_beta   90.00
_cell.angle_gamma   90.00
#
_symmetry.space_group_name_H-M   'P 1'
#
loop_
_entity.id
_entity.type
_entity.pdbx_description
1 polymer ?
#
loop_
_entity_poly.entity_id
_entity_poly.type
_entity_poly.pdbx_seq_one_letter_code
_entity_poly.pdbx_strand_id
1 'polypeptide(L)'
;MHDDTKKTAELLQQVNDYVPICSNLDTCLEYINQIKTEKVFLILSGQSADEMIDRVHDYKQVDSIYIFCINNIKYEHYLKEDHEKYYKLVGIYTEHEPLLRAIQENIRYLIKQSQVTINKALRTEDYEALLILRFFVIDLCENLRLKYDDLKQRQEQLGSSTVVSYRGSKLSSPEIYNLKYNIGKSIATNGFLSTSRSKDVANIFAKKGTKRLGVKTVIIEIHVDTTKLTT
;
A
#
# COMPACT_ATOMS: atom_id res chain seq x y z
N MET A 1 -17.72 -26.13 2.07
CA MET A 1 -18.40 -24.86 2.41
C MET A 1 -18.02 -24.31 3.78
N HIS A 2 -18.27 -25.00 4.90
CA HIS A 2 -17.85 -24.47 6.23
C HIS A 2 -16.31 -24.48 6.43
N ASP A 3 -15.62 -25.46 5.83
CA ASP A 3 -14.17 -25.63 5.90
C ASP A 3 -13.40 -24.62 5.02
N ASP A 4 -13.92 -24.33 3.83
CA ASP A 4 -13.30 -23.38 2.87
C ASP A 4 -13.30 -21.95 3.40
N THR A 5 -14.40 -21.52 4.05
CA THR A 5 -14.52 -20.18 4.66
C THR A 5 -13.53 -20.02 5.81
N LYS A 6 -13.39 -21.05 6.65
CA LYS A 6 -12.44 -21.04 7.78
C LYS A 6 -11.00 -21.00 7.29
N LYS A 7 -10.64 -21.83 6.32
CA LYS A 7 -9.30 -21.83 5.71
C LYS A 7 -8.97 -20.51 5.01
N THR A 8 -9.95 -19.91 4.31
CA THR A 8 -9.77 -18.59 3.69
C THR A 8 -9.51 -17.53 4.76
N ALA A 9 -10.26 -17.54 5.87
CA ALA A 9 -10.07 -16.60 6.95
C ALA A 9 -8.70 -16.76 7.64
N GLU A 10 -8.25 -17.98 7.91
CA GLU A 10 -6.92 -18.27 8.47
C GLU A 10 -5.79 -17.78 7.56
N LEU A 11 -5.94 -17.92 6.24
CA LEU A 11 -4.98 -17.42 5.27
C LEU A 11 -5.01 -15.89 5.16
N LEU A 12 -6.18 -15.26 5.24
CA LEU A 12 -6.33 -13.81 5.23
C LEU A 12 -5.80 -13.16 6.50
N GLN A 13 -5.88 -13.85 7.64
CA GLN A 13 -5.27 -13.41 8.90
C GLN A 13 -3.75 -13.29 8.81
N GLN A 14 -3.10 -13.99 7.87
CA GLN A 14 -1.66 -13.78 7.60
C GLN A 14 -1.38 -12.47 6.84
N VAL A 15 -2.40 -11.85 6.25
CA VAL A 15 -2.31 -10.62 5.45
C VAL A 15 -2.81 -9.40 6.24
N ASN A 16 -3.84 -9.57 7.06
CA ASN A 16 -4.38 -8.54 7.94
C ASN A 16 -4.88 -9.16 9.25
N ASP A 17 -4.49 -8.59 10.40
CA ASP A 17 -4.85 -9.14 11.72
C ASP A 17 -6.37 -9.14 11.99
N TYR A 18 -7.12 -8.36 11.22
CA TYR A 18 -8.56 -8.21 11.38
C TYR A 18 -9.34 -8.59 10.10
N VAL A 19 -9.94 -9.77 10.11
CA VAL A 19 -10.76 -10.31 9.02
C VAL A 19 -12.14 -10.65 9.57
N PRO A 20 -13.10 -9.71 9.53
CA PRO A 20 -14.46 -9.98 9.96
C PRO A 20 -15.13 -10.95 8.97
N ILE A 21 -15.62 -12.08 9.47
CA ILE A 21 -16.40 -13.03 8.69
C ILE A 21 -17.87 -12.76 8.95
N CYS A 22 -18.61 -12.37 7.91
CA CYS A 22 -20.06 -12.27 7.97
C CYS A 22 -20.71 -13.53 7.39
N SER A 23 -21.73 -14.03 8.07
CA SER A 23 -22.59 -15.11 7.56
C SER A 23 -23.95 -14.61 7.09
N ASN A 24 -24.34 -13.38 7.46
CA ASN A 24 -25.63 -12.77 7.15
C ASN A 24 -25.41 -11.48 6.35
N LEU A 25 -26.23 -11.27 5.31
CA LEU A 25 -26.16 -10.12 4.42
C LEU A 25 -26.36 -8.79 5.16
N ASP A 26 -27.46 -8.63 5.89
CA ASP A 26 -27.83 -7.39 6.56
C ASP A 26 -26.79 -6.98 7.61
N THR A 27 -26.35 -7.93 8.43
CA THR A 27 -25.28 -7.69 9.41
C THR A 27 -23.98 -7.21 8.73
N CYS A 28 -23.67 -7.76 7.56
CA CYS A 28 -22.47 -7.38 6.82
C CYS A 28 -22.58 -5.98 6.23
N LEU A 29 -23.76 -5.61 5.74
CA LEU A 29 -24.03 -4.26 5.22
C LEU A 29 -24.00 -3.21 6.33
N GLU A 30 -24.59 -3.50 7.49
CA GLU A 30 -24.51 -2.63 8.66
C GLU A 30 -23.06 -2.42 9.08
N TYR A 31 -22.28 -3.50 9.15
CA TYR A 31 -20.87 -3.45 9.49
C TYR A 31 -20.06 -2.59 8.50
N ILE A 32 -20.20 -2.83 7.20
CA ILE A 32 -19.50 -2.04 6.17
C ILE A 32 -19.91 -0.56 6.23
N ASN A 33 -21.16 -0.25 6.57
CA ASN A 33 -21.62 1.14 6.72
C ASN A 33 -21.09 1.85 7.98
N GLN A 34 -20.65 1.11 9.00
CA GLN A 34 -20.03 1.69 10.20
C GLN A 34 -18.57 2.09 9.97
N ILE A 35 -17.91 1.55 8.94
CA ILE A 35 -16.51 1.85 8.61
C ILE A 35 -16.42 3.23 7.93
N LYS A 36 -15.78 4.19 8.61
CA LYS A 36 -15.70 5.59 8.14
C LYS A 36 -14.35 5.98 7.55
N THR A 37 -13.27 5.41 8.06
CA THR A 37 -11.90 5.87 7.78
C THR A 37 -11.10 4.88 6.95
N GLU A 38 -11.52 3.62 6.90
CA GLU A 38 -10.79 2.54 6.27
C GLU A 38 -11.41 2.14 4.93
N LYS A 39 -10.59 1.45 4.11
CA LYS A 39 -11.04 0.84 2.86
C LYS A 39 -11.31 -0.64 3.08
N VAL A 40 -12.44 -1.09 2.56
CA VAL A 40 -12.91 -2.47 2.68
C VAL A 40 -12.55 -3.24 1.42
N PHE A 41 -11.86 -4.35 1.64
CA PHE A 41 -11.62 -5.40 0.65
C PHE A 41 -12.63 -6.51 0.92
N LEU A 42 -13.64 -6.63 0.06
CA LEU A 42 -14.76 -7.53 0.28
C LEU A 42 -14.56 -8.83 -0.49
N ILE A 43 -14.68 -9.97 0.19
CA ILE A 43 -14.60 -11.29 -0.43
C ILE A 43 -15.97 -11.94 -0.30
N LEU A 44 -16.61 -12.20 -1.43
CA LEU A 44 -17.94 -12.76 -1.52
C LEU A 44 -17.85 -14.25 -1.82
N SER A 45 -18.50 -15.07 -0.98
CA SER A 45 -18.78 -16.45 -1.35
C SER A 45 -19.89 -16.47 -2.41
N GLY A 46 -19.80 -17.37 -3.39
CA GLY A 46 -20.73 -17.39 -4.52
C GLY A 46 -22.21 -17.36 -4.13
N GLN A 47 -22.63 -18.09 -3.10
CA GLN A 47 -24.05 -18.14 -2.70
C GLN A 47 -24.70 -16.79 -2.36
N SER A 48 -23.91 -15.78 -1.99
CA SER A 48 -24.40 -14.45 -1.59
C SER A 48 -23.89 -13.33 -2.51
N ALA A 49 -23.19 -13.68 -3.59
CA ALA A 49 -22.47 -12.70 -4.39
C ALA A 49 -23.40 -11.78 -5.20
N ASP A 50 -24.46 -12.31 -5.82
CA ASP A 50 -25.36 -11.53 -6.69
C ASP A 50 -26.06 -10.40 -5.92
N GLU A 51 -26.66 -10.72 -4.76
CA GLU A 51 -27.38 -9.73 -3.97
C GLU A 51 -26.43 -8.73 -3.32
N MET A 52 -25.28 -9.20 -2.82
CA MET A 52 -24.33 -8.34 -2.12
C MET A 52 -23.63 -7.38 -3.09
N ILE A 53 -23.23 -7.83 -4.29
CA ILE A 53 -22.52 -6.99 -5.25
C ILE A 53 -23.39 -5.82 -5.72
N ASP A 54 -24.68 -6.08 -5.98
CA ASP A 54 -25.64 -5.06 -6.36
C ASP A 54 -25.81 -3.98 -5.28
N ARG A 55 -25.72 -4.36 -4.00
CA ARG A 55 -25.92 -3.42 -2.89
C ARG A 55 -24.66 -2.62 -2.50
N VAL A 56 -23.46 -3.13 -2.77
CA VAL A 56 -22.20 -2.54 -2.26
C VAL A 56 -21.25 -2.02 -3.32
N HIS A 57 -21.50 -2.27 -4.61
CA HIS A 57 -20.59 -1.86 -5.70
C HIS A 57 -20.30 -0.35 -5.69
N ASP A 58 -21.25 0.49 -5.28
CA ASP A 58 -21.12 1.95 -5.24
C ASP A 58 -20.63 2.50 -3.89
N TYR A 59 -20.55 1.68 -2.84
CA TYR A 59 -20.14 2.11 -1.49
C TYR A 59 -18.73 2.71 -1.48
N LYS A 60 -18.58 3.94 -1.00
CA LYS A 60 -17.30 4.67 -1.04
C LYS A 60 -16.19 4.02 -0.22
N GLN A 61 -16.56 3.36 0.88
CA GLN A 61 -15.62 2.63 1.74
C GLN A 61 -15.20 1.28 1.14
N VAL A 62 -16.00 0.69 0.24
CA VAL A 62 -15.59 -0.51 -0.50
C VAL A 62 -14.65 -0.09 -1.62
N ASP A 63 -13.43 -0.60 -1.57
CA ASP A 63 -12.40 -0.35 -2.58
C ASP A 63 -12.43 -1.44 -3.65
N SER A 64 -12.45 -2.70 -3.20
CA SER A 64 -12.24 -3.86 -4.06
C SER A 64 -13.12 -5.03 -3.62
N ILE A 65 -13.70 -5.73 -4.59
CA ILE A 65 -14.57 -6.89 -4.42
C ILE A 65 -13.94 -8.10 -5.11
N TYR A 66 -13.96 -9.25 -4.46
CA TYR A 66 -13.47 -10.53 -4.98
C TYR A 66 -14.57 -11.57 -4.81
N ILE A 67 -14.82 -12.41 -5.81
CA ILE A 67 -15.75 -13.54 -5.67
C ILE A 67 -14.94 -14.82 -5.54
N PHE A 68 -15.16 -15.55 -4.45
CA PHE A 68 -14.60 -16.88 -4.24
C PHE A 68 -15.69 -17.94 -4.43
N CYS A 69 -15.69 -18.62 -5.58
CA CYS A 69 -16.73 -19.58 -5.94
C CYS A 69 -16.21 -20.61 -6.93
N ILE A 70 -16.60 -21.88 -6.74
CA ILE A 70 -16.34 -22.98 -7.68
C ILE A 70 -17.06 -22.74 -9.01
N ASN A 71 -18.30 -22.24 -8.97
CA ASN A 71 -19.08 -21.92 -10.16
C ASN A 71 -18.78 -20.49 -10.65
N ASN A 72 -17.58 -20.29 -11.20
CA ASN A 72 -17.12 -19.00 -11.69
C ASN A 72 -17.91 -18.50 -12.92
N ILE A 73 -18.37 -19.42 -13.78
CA ILE A 73 -19.11 -19.11 -15.03
C ILE A 73 -20.31 -18.22 -14.74
N LYS A 74 -21.02 -18.48 -13.63
CA LYS A 74 -22.19 -17.68 -13.23
C LYS A 74 -21.87 -16.18 -13.12
N TYR A 75 -20.68 -15.82 -12.66
CA TYR A 75 -20.30 -14.44 -12.34
C TYR A 75 -19.50 -13.75 -13.45
N GLU A 76 -19.12 -14.45 -14.52
CA GLU A 76 -18.27 -13.88 -15.57
C GLU A 76 -18.88 -12.67 -16.28
N HIS A 77 -20.21 -12.59 -16.35
CA HIS A 77 -20.92 -11.46 -16.95
C HIS A 77 -20.59 -10.13 -16.25
N TYR A 78 -20.38 -10.14 -14.93
CA TYR A 78 -19.97 -8.96 -14.16
C TYR A 78 -18.60 -8.39 -14.57
N LEU A 79 -17.69 -9.25 -15.04
CA LEU A 79 -16.35 -8.84 -15.48
C LEU A 79 -16.29 -8.41 -16.95
N LYS A 80 -17.28 -8.82 -17.76
CA LYS A 80 -17.25 -8.64 -19.22
C LYS A 80 -18.28 -7.62 -19.67
N GLU A 81 -19.55 -7.91 -19.42
CA GLU A 81 -20.69 -7.16 -19.93
C GLU A 81 -21.00 -5.96 -19.03
N ASP A 82 -21.01 -6.17 -17.72
CA ASP A 82 -21.37 -5.14 -16.73
C ASP A 82 -20.16 -4.47 -16.05
N HIS A 83 -18.96 -4.61 -16.62
CA HIS A 83 -17.73 -4.16 -15.99
C HIS A 83 -17.74 -2.67 -15.58
N GLU A 84 -18.41 -1.81 -16.36
CA GLU A 84 -18.52 -0.38 -16.01
C GLU A 84 -19.30 -0.16 -14.71
N LYS A 85 -20.38 -0.92 -14.49
CA LYS A 85 -21.20 -0.85 -13.28
C LYS A 85 -20.44 -1.45 -12.10
N TYR A 86 -19.79 -2.61 -12.29
CA TYR A 86 -19.11 -3.34 -11.23
C TYR A 86 -17.59 -3.19 -11.30
N TYR A 87 -17.09 -1.98 -11.57
CA TYR A 87 -15.65 -1.70 -11.76
C TYR A 87 -14.76 -2.03 -10.55
N LYS A 88 -15.35 -2.21 -9.36
CA LYS A 88 -14.64 -2.64 -8.14
C LYS A 88 -14.48 -4.16 -8.04
N LEU A 89 -15.15 -4.94 -8.89
CA LEU A 89 -14.97 -6.39 -8.96
C LEU A 89 -13.62 -6.69 -9.61
N VAL A 90 -12.66 -7.08 -8.78
CA VAL A 90 -11.28 -7.35 -9.21
C VAL A 90 -11.18 -8.69 -9.95
N GLY A 91 -11.96 -9.69 -9.52
CA GLY A 91 -11.95 -10.99 -10.17
C GLY A 91 -12.76 -12.06 -9.44
N ILE A 92 -12.85 -13.21 -10.10
CA ILE A 92 -13.54 -14.41 -9.62
C ILE A 92 -12.51 -15.53 -9.52
N TYR A 93 -12.50 -16.23 -8.39
CA TYR A 93 -11.46 -17.19 -8.03
C TYR A 93 -12.09 -18.49 -7.52
N THR A 94 -11.55 -19.61 -7.97
CA THR A 94 -11.96 -20.97 -7.55
C THR A 94 -10.99 -21.56 -6.52
N GLU A 95 -9.78 -21.00 -6.42
CA GLU A 95 -8.70 -21.47 -5.56
C GLU A 95 -8.16 -20.35 -4.65
N HIS A 96 -7.70 -20.71 -3.44
CA HIS A 96 -7.19 -19.75 -2.45
C HIS A 96 -5.93 -19.02 -2.90
N GLU A 97 -4.98 -19.74 -3.51
CA GLU A 97 -3.68 -19.18 -3.89
C GLU A 97 -3.81 -18.02 -4.90
N PRO A 98 -4.54 -18.16 -6.03
CA PRO A 98 -4.84 -17.04 -6.92
C PRO A 98 -5.54 -15.86 -6.22
N LEU A 99 -6.52 -16.13 -5.35
CA LEU A 99 -7.24 -15.08 -4.61
C LEU A 99 -6.30 -14.28 -3.70
N LEU A 100 -5.47 -14.97 -2.92
CA LEU A 100 -4.51 -14.32 -2.02
C LEU A 100 -3.50 -13.48 -2.79
N ARG A 101 -2.98 -14.00 -3.90
CA ARG A 101 -2.08 -13.24 -4.78
C ARG A 101 -2.74 -11.96 -5.28
N ALA A 102 -3.99 -12.03 -5.76
CA ALA A 102 -4.71 -10.87 -6.25
C ALA A 102 -4.93 -9.81 -5.15
N ILE A 103 -5.35 -10.23 -3.95
CA ILE A 103 -5.51 -9.33 -2.80
C ILE A 103 -4.18 -8.66 -2.45
N GLN A 104 -3.10 -9.43 -2.33
CA GLN A 104 -1.78 -8.90 -2.01
C GLN A 104 -1.27 -7.91 -3.07
N GLU A 105 -1.47 -8.21 -4.36
CA GLU A 105 -1.10 -7.33 -5.45
C GLU A 105 -1.89 -6.02 -5.41
N ASN A 106 -3.18 -6.09 -5.10
CA ASN A 106 -4.02 -4.90 -5.00
C ASN A 106 -3.66 -4.04 -3.78
N ILE A 107 -3.42 -4.66 -2.61
CA ILE A 107 -2.88 -3.95 -1.44
C ILE A 107 -1.56 -3.25 -1.78
N ARG A 108 -0.62 -3.96 -2.44
CA ARG A 108 0.65 -3.37 -2.88
C ARG A 108 0.42 -2.21 -3.85
N TYR A 109 -0.55 -2.33 -4.75
CA TYR A 109 -0.91 -1.28 -5.69
C TYR A 109 -1.45 -0.04 -4.96
N LEU A 110 -2.42 -0.19 -4.06
CA LEU A 110 -2.97 0.93 -3.28
C LEU A 110 -1.90 1.62 -2.44
N ILE A 111 -1.08 0.87 -1.70
CA ILE A 111 0.02 1.44 -0.89
C ILE A 111 0.96 2.27 -1.78
N LYS A 112 1.32 1.74 -2.96
CA LYS A 112 2.17 2.43 -3.92
C LYS A 112 1.51 3.71 -4.45
N GLN A 113 0.21 3.69 -4.74
CA GLN A 113 -0.51 4.88 -5.19
C GLN A 113 -0.61 5.95 -4.10
N SER A 114 -0.93 5.55 -2.86
CA SER A 114 -0.93 6.46 -1.71
C SER A 114 0.44 7.11 -1.52
N GLN A 115 1.51 6.32 -1.59
CA GLN A 115 2.88 6.85 -1.50
C GLN A 115 3.19 7.88 -2.61
N VAL A 116 2.84 7.57 -3.86
CA VAL A 116 3.07 8.47 -5.00
C VAL A 116 2.27 9.76 -4.82
N THR A 117 1.01 9.64 -4.41
CA THR A 117 0.09 10.77 -4.23
C THR A 117 0.57 11.69 -3.11
N ILE A 118 0.93 11.14 -1.95
CA ILE A 118 1.42 11.92 -0.80
C ILE A 118 2.74 12.61 -1.14
N ASN A 119 3.71 11.89 -1.71
CA ASN A 119 4.98 12.50 -2.08
C ASN A 119 4.85 13.50 -3.22
N LYS A 120 3.82 13.41 -4.05
CA LYS A 120 3.50 14.46 -5.02
C LYS A 120 2.90 15.66 -4.29
N ALA A 121 1.87 15.44 -3.47
CA ALA A 121 1.16 16.49 -2.73
C ALA A 121 2.08 17.29 -1.82
N LEU A 122 3.01 16.64 -1.10
CA LEU A 122 4.03 17.32 -0.29
C LEU A 122 5.01 18.16 -1.12
N ARG A 123 5.36 17.72 -2.33
CA ARG A 123 6.27 18.47 -3.22
C ARG A 123 5.60 19.64 -3.92
N THR A 124 4.30 19.53 -4.18
CA THR A 124 3.52 20.56 -4.89
C THR A 124 2.64 21.38 -3.97
N GLU A 125 2.71 21.14 -2.66
CA GLU A 125 1.88 21.81 -1.64
C GLU A 125 0.38 21.70 -1.96
N ASP A 126 -0.05 20.51 -2.42
CA ASP A 126 -1.45 20.22 -2.73
C ASP A 126 -2.24 19.99 -1.43
N TYR A 127 -2.76 21.08 -0.86
CA TYR A 127 -3.47 21.07 0.41
C TYR A 127 -4.71 20.19 0.40
N GLU A 128 -5.46 20.14 -0.69
CA GLU A 128 -6.67 19.30 -0.79
C GLU A 128 -6.31 17.81 -0.71
N ALA A 129 -5.30 17.38 -1.46
CA ALA A 129 -4.81 16.01 -1.39
C ALA A 129 -4.25 15.67 0.01
N LEU A 130 -3.53 16.60 0.65
CA LEU A 130 -3.03 16.43 2.01
C LEU A 130 -4.16 16.36 3.04
N LEU A 131 -5.23 17.15 2.89
CA LEU A 131 -6.41 17.10 3.74
C LEU A 131 -7.11 15.75 3.60
N ILE A 132 -7.28 15.24 2.38
CA ILE A 132 -7.87 13.91 2.12
C ILE A 132 -7.02 12.81 2.78
N LEU A 133 -5.69 12.92 2.69
CA LEU A 133 -4.74 11.90 3.16
C LEU A 133 -4.29 12.12 4.61
N ARG A 134 -4.83 13.11 5.32
CA ARG A 134 -4.33 13.53 6.65
C ARG A 134 -4.25 12.40 7.66
N PHE A 135 -5.27 11.54 7.72
CA PHE A 135 -5.29 10.41 8.66
C PHE A 135 -4.21 9.40 8.30
N PHE A 136 -4.07 9.05 7.02
CA PHE A 136 -2.99 8.19 6.56
C PHE A 136 -1.60 8.78 6.87
N VAL A 137 -1.41 10.09 6.69
CA VAL A 137 -0.13 10.74 6.98
C VAL A 137 0.17 10.70 8.48
N ILE A 138 -0.82 10.98 9.34
CA ILE A 138 -0.70 10.88 10.80
C ILE A 138 -0.31 9.44 11.18
N ASP A 139 -1.05 8.45 10.71
CA ASP A 139 -0.80 7.05 11.02
C ASP A 139 0.56 6.58 10.50
N LEU A 140 0.96 7.01 9.30
CA LEU A 140 2.27 6.69 8.74
C LEU A 140 3.40 7.28 9.61
N CYS A 141 3.27 8.54 10.04
CA CYS A 141 4.24 9.18 10.91
C CYS A 141 4.37 8.46 12.26
N GLU A 142 3.24 8.10 12.89
CA GLU A 142 3.24 7.34 14.13
C GLU A 142 3.89 5.96 13.96
N ASN A 143 3.55 5.23 12.89
CA ASN A 143 4.16 3.93 12.61
C ASN A 143 5.66 4.02 12.30
N LEU A 144 6.10 5.09 11.63
CA LEU A 144 7.53 5.35 11.40
C LEU A 144 8.26 5.65 12.72
N ARG A 145 7.64 6.42 13.61
CA ARG A 145 8.17 6.72 14.96
C ARG A 145 8.35 5.44 15.78
N LEU A 146 7.31 4.61 15.86
CA LEU A 146 7.38 3.32 16.58
C LEU A 146 8.47 2.39 16.02
N LYS A 147 8.61 2.32 14.69
CA LYS A 147 9.67 1.53 14.04
C LYS A 147 11.06 2.12 14.29
N TYR A 148 11.19 3.44 14.33
CA TYR A 148 12.45 4.08 14.67
C TYR A 148 12.86 3.76 16.11
N ASP A 149 11.93 3.80 17.05
CA ASP A 149 12.20 3.47 18.46
C ASP A 149 12.67 2.01 18.63
N ASP A 150 12.02 1.06 17.96
CA ASP A 150 12.46 -0.35 17.93
C ASP A 150 13.85 -0.50 17.29
N LEU A 151 14.11 0.17 16.16
CA LEU A 151 15.43 0.17 15.52
C LEU A 151 16.51 0.72 16.45
N LYS A 152 16.22 1.83 17.14
CA LYS A 152 17.12 2.45 18.10
C LYS A 152 17.48 1.50 19.23
N GLN A 153 16.50 0.86 19.87
CA GLN A 153 16.73 -0.11 20.94
C GLN A 153 17.63 -1.28 20.47
N ARG A 154 17.39 -1.82 19.27
CA ARG A 154 18.22 -2.90 18.71
C ARG A 154 19.65 -2.43 18.43
N GLN A 155 19.83 -1.22 17.92
CA GLN A 155 21.16 -0.66 17.64
C GLN A 155 21.96 -0.41 18.93
N GLU A 156 21.31 0.08 19.99
CA GLU A 156 21.92 0.24 21.32
C GLU A 156 22.44 -1.10 21.86
N GLN A 157 21.66 -2.18 21.73
CA GLN A 157 22.08 -3.54 22.13
C GLN A 157 23.27 -4.07 21.32
N LEU A 158 23.36 -3.70 20.04
CA LEU A 158 24.45 -4.11 19.14
C LEU A 158 25.71 -3.24 19.28
N GLY A 159 25.70 -2.19 20.10
CA GLY A 159 26.80 -1.23 20.21
C GLY A 159 27.05 -0.42 18.94
N SER A 160 26.05 -0.35 18.04
CA SER A 160 26.13 0.35 16.77
C SER A 160 25.30 1.64 16.83
N SER A 161 25.82 2.74 16.27
CA SER A 161 25.15 4.06 16.32
C SER A 161 24.56 4.49 14.98
N THR A 162 24.77 3.73 13.90
CA THR A 162 24.43 4.16 12.56
C THR A 162 23.81 3.04 11.73
N VAL A 163 22.71 3.36 11.07
CA VAL A 163 22.01 2.51 10.11
C VAL A 163 22.20 3.09 8.71
N VAL A 164 22.96 2.39 7.87
CA VAL A 164 23.10 2.75 6.45
C VAL A 164 21.90 2.25 5.64
N SER A 165 21.37 3.10 4.77
CA SER A 165 20.34 2.74 3.79
C SER A 165 20.65 3.35 2.43
N TYR A 166 20.06 2.79 1.37
CA TYR A 166 20.35 3.13 -0.02
C TYR A 166 19.06 3.43 -0.77
N ARG A 167 19.09 4.43 -1.65
CA ARG A 167 18.01 4.77 -2.56
C ARG A 167 18.52 4.86 -3.99
N GLY A 168 17.94 4.04 -4.86
CA GLY A 168 18.12 4.17 -6.30
C GLY A 168 17.17 5.20 -6.87
N SER A 169 17.68 6.12 -7.69
CA SER A 169 16.87 7.17 -8.30
C SER A 169 17.43 7.61 -9.65
N LYS A 170 16.62 8.39 -10.37
CA LYS A 170 17.04 9.08 -11.59
C LYS A 170 16.82 10.56 -11.41
N LEU A 171 17.90 11.32 -11.57
CA LEU A 171 17.92 12.75 -11.37
C LEU A 171 18.27 13.43 -12.69
N SER A 172 17.57 14.51 -12.99
CA SER A 172 17.93 15.41 -14.07
C SER A 172 19.24 16.12 -13.78
N SER A 173 19.89 16.66 -14.81
CA SER A 173 21.12 17.43 -14.62
C SER A 173 20.96 18.58 -13.61
N PRO A 174 19.87 19.40 -13.62
CA PRO A 174 19.64 20.42 -12.60
C PRO A 174 19.57 19.88 -11.17
N GLU A 175 18.87 18.77 -10.95
CA GLU A 175 18.79 18.11 -9.63
C GLU A 175 20.19 17.70 -9.13
N ILE A 176 21.05 17.18 -10.02
CA ILE A 176 22.42 16.81 -9.69
C ILE A 176 23.28 18.03 -9.37
N TYR A 177 23.15 19.11 -10.14
CA TYR A 177 23.88 20.36 -9.86
C TYR A 177 23.46 20.96 -8.51
N ASN A 178 22.17 20.92 -8.18
CA ASN A 178 21.67 21.34 -6.87
C ASN A 178 22.31 20.52 -5.73
N LEU A 179 22.37 19.20 -5.86
CA LEU A 179 23.06 18.35 -4.88
C LEU A 179 24.55 18.70 -4.75
N LYS A 180 25.24 18.93 -5.87
CA LYS A 180 26.66 19.34 -5.85
C LYS A 180 26.87 20.70 -5.18
N TYR A 181 25.97 21.65 -5.39
CA TYR A 181 26.03 22.98 -4.77
C TYR A 181 25.79 22.95 -3.25
N ASN A 182 25.14 21.89 -2.76
CA ASN A 182 24.81 21.68 -1.35
C ASN A 182 25.77 20.72 -0.63
N ILE A 183 26.95 20.44 -1.18
CA ILE A 183 28.01 19.71 -0.46
C ILE A 183 28.39 20.51 0.80
N GLY A 184 28.35 19.83 1.96
CA GLY A 184 28.61 20.44 3.27
C GLY A 184 27.45 21.27 3.85
N LYS A 185 26.29 21.32 3.17
CA LYS A 185 25.10 22.04 3.61
C LYS A 185 23.97 21.07 3.98
N SER A 186 22.98 21.56 4.71
CA SER A 186 21.76 20.82 4.99
C SER A 186 20.78 20.91 3.82
N ILE A 187 20.07 19.80 3.56
CA ILE A 187 18.96 19.73 2.60
C ILE A 187 17.71 19.23 3.32
N ALA A 188 16.55 19.79 2.98
CA ALA A 188 15.25 19.27 3.39
C ALA A 188 14.58 18.57 2.22
N THR A 189 13.90 17.46 2.48
CA THR A 189 13.13 16.74 1.46
C THR A 189 11.64 16.91 1.69
N ASN A 190 10.91 17.42 0.69
CA ASN A 190 9.46 17.62 0.76
C ASN A 190 8.70 16.30 0.47
N GLY A 191 8.96 15.27 1.27
CA GLY A 191 8.34 13.95 1.10
C GLY A 191 9.05 12.82 1.83
N PHE A 192 8.38 11.68 1.94
CA PHE A 192 8.92 10.45 2.51
C PHE A 192 9.91 9.78 1.55
N LEU A 193 11.01 9.26 2.09
CA LEU A 193 12.03 8.54 1.33
C LEU A 193 11.86 7.03 1.48
N SER A 194 11.63 6.34 0.35
CA SER A 194 11.85 4.89 0.31
C SER A 194 13.31 4.57 0.10
N THR A 195 13.85 3.75 0.98
CA THR A 195 15.23 3.26 0.96
C THR A 195 15.24 1.75 1.15
N SER A 196 16.40 1.12 0.92
CA SER A 196 16.64 -0.28 1.20
C SER A 196 17.93 -0.44 2.01
N ARG A 197 17.99 -1.48 2.84
CA ARG A 197 19.24 -1.92 3.49
C ARG A 197 20.20 -2.59 2.51
N SER A 198 19.73 -3.01 1.33
CA SER A 198 20.55 -3.61 0.29
C SER A 198 20.87 -2.60 -0.82
N LYS A 199 22.17 -2.41 -1.07
CA LYS A 199 22.66 -1.61 -2.19
C LYS A 199 22.25 -2.19 -3.54
N ASP A 200 22.14 -3.51 -3.65
CA ASP A 200 21.70 -4.19 -4.87
C ASP A 200 20.24 -3.90 -5.19
N VAL A 201 19.37 -3.88 -4.17
CA VAL A 201 17.99 -3.44 -4.35
C VAL A 201 17.96 -2.00 -4.84
N ALA A 202 18.73 -1.08 -4.24
CA ALA A 202 18.84 0.29 -4.72
C ALA A 202 19.32 0.35 -6.19
N ASN A 203 20.29 -0.46 -6.58
CA ASN A 203 20.76 -0.56 -7.97
C ASN A 203 19.64 -0.98 -8.94
N ILE A 204 18.78 -1.92 -8.57
CA ILE A 204 17.62 -2.33 -9.38
C ILE A 204 16.70 -1.12 -9.64
N PHE A 205 16.37 -0.35 -8.60
CA PHE A 205 15.54 0.84 -8.73
C PHE A 205 16.21 1.93 -9.59
N ALA A 206 17.51 2.13 -9.40
CA ALA A 206 18.28 3.11 -10.15
C ALA A 206 18.31 2.77 -11.65
N LYS A 207 18.41 1.49 -12.01
CA LYS A 207 18.48 1.00 -13.41
C LYS A 207 17.12 0.79 -14.09
N LYS A 208 16.00 0.80 -13.36
CA LYS A 208 14.65 0.58 -13.92
C LYS A 208 14.33 1.51 -15.10
N GLY A 209 13.72 1.05 -16.19
CA GLY A 209 13.40 1.93 -17.34
C GLY A 209 12.58 3.18 -16.96
N THR A 210 12.77 4.29 -17.69
CA THR A 210 12.00 5.53 -17.49
C THR A 210 11.69 6.21 -18.82
N LYS A 211 10.55 6.91 -18.88
CA LYS A 211 10.18 7.78 -20.00
C LYS A 211 10.82 9.18 -19.91
N ARG A 212 11.41 9.54 -18.76
CA ARG A 212 12.05 10.84 -18.57
C ARG A 212 13.36 10.90 -19.37
N LEU A 213 13.45 11.83 -20.32
CA LEU A 213 14.68 12.09 -21.08
C LEU A 213 15.68 12.89 -20.24
N GLY A 214 16.98 12.72 -20.52
CA GLY A 214 18.05 13.54 -19.93
C GLY A 214 18.29 13.33 -18.43
N VAL A 215 17.83 12.22 -17.86
CA VAL A 215 18.09 11.86 -16.45
C VAL A 215 19.27 10.90 -16.32
N LYS A 216 20.02 11.03 -15.24
CA LYS A 216 21.13 10.14 -14.89
C LYS A 216 20.74 9.24 -13.72
N THR A 217 21.23 8.01 -13.75
CA THR A 217 21.07 7.04 -12.67
C THR A 217 21.96 7.43 -11.49
N VAL A 218 21.37 7.48 -10.29
CA VAL A 218 22.05 7.87 -9.05
C VAL A 218 21.70 6.88 -7.93
N ILE A 219 22.70 6.55 -7.11
CA ILE A 219 22.51 5.88 -5.82
C ILE A 219 22.78 6.90 -4.74
N ILE A 220 21.80 7.09 -3.85
CA ILE A 220 21.92 7.93 -2.66
C ILE A 220 22.15 6.98 -1.49
N GLU A 221 23.24 7.17 -0.76
CA GLU A 221 23.55 6.46 0.47
C GLU A 221 23.22 7.38 1.65
N ILE A 222 22.41 6.89 2.57
CA ILE A 222 21.88 7.66 3.70
C ILE A 222 22.34 6.98 4.98
N HIS A 223 23.11 7.72 5.78
CA HIS A 223 23.61 7.30 7.08
C HIS A 223 22.67 7.86 8.14
N VAL A 224 21.88 6.99 8.77
CA VAL A 224 20.93 7.35 9.82
C VAL A 224 21.60 7.13 11.16
N ASP A 225 21.85 8.22 11.88
CA ASP A 225 22.35 8.19 13.26
C ASP A 225 21.18 7.86 14.21
N THR A 226 21.31 6.76 14.97
CA THR A 226 20.27 6.30 15.91
C THR A 226 20.52 6.78 17.34
N THR A 227 21.58 7.55 17.59
CA THR A 227 21.93 8.04 18.93
C THR A 227 21.46 9.47 19.19
N LYS A 228 21.18 10.23 18.13
CA LYS A 228 20.67 11.60 18.26
C LYS A 228 19.18 11.60 18.58
N LEU A 229 18.83 12.37 19.61
CA LEU A 229 17.45 12.62 20.02
C LEU A 229 16.67 13.20 18.84
N THR A 230 15.55 12.58 18.50
CA THR A 230 14.42 13.27 17.88
C THR A 230 13.86 14.23 18.91
N THR A 231 14.32 15.49 18.86
CA THR A 231 13.59 16.64 19.44
C THR A 231 12.29 16.85 18.70
#